data_AF-A0A8C3TGY4-F1
#
_entry.id   AF-A0A8C3TGY4-F1
#
_cell.length_a   1.000
_cell.length_b   1.000
_cell.length_c   1.000
_cell.angle_alpha   90.00
_cell.angle_beta   90.00
_cell.angle_gamma   90.00
#
_symmetry.space_group_name_H-M   'P 1'
#
loop_
_entity.id
_entity.type
_entity.pdbx_description
1 polymer ?
#
loop_
_entity_poly.entity_id
_entity_poly.type
_entity_poly.pdbx_seq_one_letter_code
_entity_poly.pdbx_strand_id
1 'polypeptide(L)'
;LAKEVYKEVQRDVESWMSLGNKRPHLTVILVGDNPASHTYVRNKMKAAAAVGICSEIILKPKDISQEELLDLTAKLNRDSRVNGILVQLPLPGK
;
A
#
# COMPACT_ATOMS: atom_id res chain seq x y z
N LEU A 1 16.49 15.36 -4.13
CA LEU A 1 16.31 13.90 -4.08
C LEU A 1 14.85 13.44 -4.01
N ALA A 2 14.15 13.41 -2.86
CA ALA A 2 12.80 12.81 -2.79
C ALA A 2 11.77 13.44 -3.78
N LYS A 3 11.80 14.77 -3.95
CA LYS A 3 10.95 15.47 -4.93
C LYS A 3 11.27 15.12 -6.38
N GLU A 4 12.52 14.82 -6.70
CA GLU A 4 12.93 14.44 -8.07
C GLU A 4 12.44 13.03 -8.38
N VAL A 5 12.63 12.10 -7.43
CA VAL A 5 12.09 10.73 -7.52
C VAL A 5 10.57 10.76 -7.71
N TYR A 6 9.85 11.63 -6.99
CA TYR A 6 8.39 11.72 -7.15
C TYR A 6 8.00 12.19 -8.56
N LYS A 7 8.72 13.17 -9.12
CA LYS A 7 8.48 13.63 -10.50
C LYS A 7 8.81 12.56 -11.54
N GLU A 8 9.81 11.73 -11.30
CA GLU A 8 10.15 10.59 -12.16
C GLU A 8 9.03 9.55 -12.11
N VAL A 9 8.68 9.07 -10.92
CA VAL A 9 7.60 8.08 -10.74
C VAL A 9 6.27 8.58 -11.30
N GLN A 10 5.93 9.86 -11.10
CA GLN A 10 4.71 10.43 -11.68
C GLN A 10 4.71 10.35 -13.21
N ARG A 11 5.83 10.71 -13.87
CA ARG A 11 5.96 10.63 -15.33
C ARG A 11 5.85 9.18 -15.81
N ASP A 12 6.43 8.24 -15.08
CA ASP A 12 6.36 6.82 -15.42
C ASP A 12 4.92 6.28 -15.30
N VAL A 13 4.19 6.69 -14.26
CA VAL A 13 2.78 6.33 -14.07
C VAL A 13 1.91 6.91 -15.19
N GLU A 14 2.13 8.17 -15.56
CA GLU A 14 1.41 8.82 -16.67
C GLU A 14 1.71 8.13 -18.01
N SER A 15 2.98 7.83 -18.28
CA SER A 15 3.41 7.10 -19.49
C SER A 15 2.77 5.71 -19.54
N TRP A 16 2.84 4.96 -18.44
CA TRP A 16 2.23 3.63 -18.29
C TRP A 16 0.74 3.64 -18.60
N MET A 17 0.01 4.63 -18.08
CA MET A 17 -1.42 4.79 -18.34
C MET A 17 -1.71 5.21 -19.78
N SER A 18 -0.88 6.03 -20.41
CA SER A 18 -1.07 6.45 -21.81
C SER A 18 -0.95 5.29 -22.82
N LEU A 19 -0.22 4.24 -22.45
CA LEU A 19 -0.14 2.97 -23.19
C LEU A 19 -1.39 2.08 -23.03
N GLY A 20 -2.42 2.54 -22.31
CA GLY A 20 -3.68 1.80 -22.10
C GLY A 20 -3.65 0.83 -20.92
N ASN A 21 -2.58 0.80 -20.13
CA ASN A 21 -2.50 -0.06 -18.95
C ASN A 21 -3.35 0.49 -17.79
N LYS A 22 -3.76 -0.41 -16.89
CA LYS A 22 -4.43 -0.03 -15.64
C LYS A 22 -3.48 0.75 -14.73
N ARG A 23 -4.03 1.72 -14.01
CA ARG A 23 -3.31 2.49 -12.99
C ARG A 23 -2.75 1.55 -11.90
N PRO A 24 -1.48 1.73 -11.48
CA PRO A 24 -0.92 0.90 -10.41
C PRO A 24 -1.68 1.06 -9.09
N HIS A 25 -1.80 -0.03 -8.34
CA HIS A 25 -2.51 -0.07 -7.06
C HIS A 25 -1.64 -0.63 -5.93
N LEU A 26 -1.53 0.11 -4.83
CA LEU A 26 -0.82 -0.27 -3.61
C LEU A 26 -1.80 -0.49 -2.45
N THR A 27 -1.83 -1.70 -1.91
CA THR A 27 -2.61 -2.03 -0.71
C THR A 27 -1.71 -2.09 0.51
N VAL A 28 -2.04 -1.32 1.55
CA VAL A 28 -1.30 -1.31 2.81
C VAL A 28 -2.13 -1.99 3.90
N ILE A 29 -1.59 -3.04 4.51
CA ILE A 29 -2.21 -3.72 5.67
C ILE A 29 -1.63 -3.10 6.95
N LEU A 30 -2.50 -2.57 7.80
CA LEU A 30 -2.15 -2.03 9.10
C LEU A 30 -2.87 -2.82 10.19
N VAL A 31 -2.08 -3.40 11.11
CA VAL A 31 -2.58 -4.23 12.21
C VAL A 31 -2.46 -3.44 13.53
N GLY A 32 -3.59 -3.29 14.23
CA GLY A 32 -3.69 -2.54 15.47
C GLY A 32 -3.64 -1.02 15.29
N ASP A 33 -3.61 -0.30 16.41
CA ASP A 33 -3.85 1.15 16.45
C ASP A 33 -2.63 1.97 16.88
N ASN A 34 -1.42 1.50 16.56
CA ASN A 34 -0.20 2.23 16.93
C ASN A 34 -0.16 3.61 16.22
N PRO A 35 -0.20 4.75 16.95
CA PRO A 35 -0.29 6.08 16.35
C PRO A 35 0.86 6.41 15.39
N ALA A 36 2.07 5.91 15.67
CA ALA A 36 3.21 6.08 14.80
C ALA A 36 2.99 5.34 13.47
N SER A 37 2.51 4.09 13.52
CA SER A 37 2.18 3.30 12.34
C SER A 37 1.11 3.97 11.48
N HIS A 38 0.06 4.54 12.06
CA HIS A 38 -0.94 5.31 11.32
C HIS A 38 -0.33 6.52 10.59
N THR A 39 0.57 7.24 11.25
CA THR A 39 1.26 8.39 10.64
C THR A 39 2.13 7.96 9.47
N TYR A 40 2.90 6.89 9.61
CA TYR A 40 3.72 6.35 8.52
C TYR A 40 2.87 5.88 7.34
N VAL A 41 1.81 5.13 7.60
CA VAL A 41 0.90 4.65 6.54
C VAL A 41 0.26 5.84 5.83
N ARG A 42 -0.25 6.84 6.56
CA ARG A 42 -0.82 8.06 5.95
C ARG A 42 0.16 8.78 5.05
N ASN A 43 1.44 8.87 5.44
CA ASN A 43 2.46 9.49 4.59
C ASN A 43 2.73 8.68 3.32
N LYS A 44 2.71 7.33 3.40
CA LYS A 44 2.80 6.45 2.22
C LYS A 44 1.62 6.65 1.26
N MET A 45 0.40 6.77 1.80
CA MET A 45 -0.80 7.04 0.99
C MET A 45 -0.71 8.39 0.27
N LYS A 46 -0.25 9.43 0.98
CA LYS A 46 -0.03 10.75 0.38
C LYS A 46 1.01 10.70 -0.74
N ALA A 47 2.10 9.96 -0.53
CA ALA A 47 3.14 9.79 -1.55
C ALA A 47 2.60 9.06 -2.79
N ALA A 48 1.87 7.96 -2.60
CA ALA A 48 1.24 7.22 -3.69
C ALA A 48 0.26 8.11 -4.48
N ALA A 49 -0.61 8.84 -3.78
CA ALA A 49 -1.55 9.77 -4.41
C ALA A 49 -0.83 10.89 -5.17
N ALA A 50 0.26 11.43 -4.62
CA ALA A 50 1.04 12.51 -5.24
C ALA A 50 1.69 12.11 -6.57
N VAL A 51 1.95 10.81 -6.78
CA VAL A 51 2.52 10.29 -8.03
C VAL A 51 1.49 9.56 -8.90
N GLY A 52 0.20 9.65 -8.57
CA GLY A 52 -0.89 9.09 -9.37
C GLY A 52 -1.18 7.60 -9.14
N ILE A 53 -0.58 6.96 -8.14
CA ILE A 53 -0.82 5.57 -7.78
C ILE A 53 -2.11 5.45 -6.95
N CYS A 54 -3.00 4.52 -7.33
CA CYS A 54 -4.14 4.14 -6.50
C CYS A 54 -3.64 3.47 -5.23
N SER A 55 -4.24 3.80 -4.08
CA SER A 55 -3.85 3.14 -2.84
C SER A 55 -5.02 2.96 -1.90
N GLU A 56 -4.99 1.89 -1.12
CA GLU A 56 -5.95 1.62 -0.05
C GLU A 56 -5.27 1.16 1.24
N ILE A 57 -5.93 1.35 2.37
CA ILE A 57 -5.51 0.82 3.66
C ILE A 57 -6.52 -0.24 4.11
N ILE A 58 -6.04 -1.42 4.46
CA ILE A 58 -6.82 -2.45 5.13
C ILE A 58 -6.42 -2.44 6.60
N LEU A 59 -7.34 -1.96 7.45
CA LEU A 59 -7.19 -1.99 8.89
C LEU A 59 -7.61 -3.37 9.41
N LYS A 60 -6.76 -3.95 10.26
CA LYS A 60 -7.05 -5.18 10.99
C LYS A 60 -6.83 -4.97 12.49
N PRO A 61 -7.64 -5.60 13.34
CA PRO A 61 -7.47 -5.47 14.78
C PRO A 61 -6.17 -6.14 15.23
N LYS A 62 -5.66 -5.74 16.40
CA LYS A 62 -4.38 -6.22 16.92
C LYS A 62 -4.34 -7.72 17.23
N ASP A 63 -5.51 -8.34 17.39
CA ASP A 63 -5.72 -9.74 17.72
C ASP A 63 -5.92 -10.63 16.49
N ILE A 64 -5.77 -10.08 15.28
CA ILE A 64 -5.79 -10.89 14.05
C ILE A 64 -4.77 -12.03 14.16
N SER A 65 -5.22 -13.24 13.85
CA SER A 65 -4.33 -14.38 13.83
C SER A 65 -3.34 -14.30 12.66
N GLN A 66 -2.21 -14.98 12.81
CA GLN A 66 -1.24 -15.11 11.71
C GLN A 66 -1.87 -15.77 10.48
N GLU A 67 -2.74 -16.76 10.68
CA GLU A 67 -3.46 -17.45 9.61
C GLU A 67 -4.36 -16.50 8.83
N GLU A 68 -5.18 -15.70 9.52
CA GLU A 68 -6.03 -14.70 8.87
C GLU A 68 -5.22 -13.64 8.10
N LEU A 69 -4.06 -13.24 8.62
CA LEU A 69 -3.19 -12.28 7.94
C LEU A 69 -2.54 -12.89 6.67
N LEU A 70 -2.14 -14.16 6.73
CA LEU A 70 -1.62 -14.89 5.58
C LEU A 70 -2.70 -15.10 4.52
N ASP A 71 -3.92 -15.46 4.94
CA ASP A 71 -5.07 -15.60 4.05
C ASP A 71 -5.45 -14.30 3.36
N LEU A 72 -5.45 -13.19 4.10
CA LEU A 72 -5.65 -11.86 3.52
C LEU A 72 -4.58 -11.57 2.45
N THR A 73 -3.31 -11.83 2.76
CA THR A 73 -2.21 -11.62 1.82
C THR A 73 -2.35 -12.51 0.58
N ALA A 74 -2.75 -13.78 0.76
CA ALA A 74 -2.99 -14.71 -0.33
C ALA A 74 -4.19 -14.30 -1.21
N LYS A 75 -5.22 -13.68 -0.63
CA LYS A 75 -6.34 -13.08 -1.39
C LYS A 75 -5.87 -11.90 -2.22
N LEU A 76 -5.10 -10.98 -1.64
CA LEU A 76 -4.57 -9.81 -2.34
C LEU A 76 -3.59 -10.21 -3.46
N ASN A 77 -2.75 -11.22 -3.26
CA ASN A 77 -1.85 -11.75 -4.29
C ASN A 77 -2.59 -12.30 -5.52
N ARG A 78 -3.85 -12.71 -5.38
CA ARG A 78 -4.69 -13.20 -6.50
C ARG A 78 -5.57 -12.11 -7.10
N ASP A 79 -5.64 -10.94 -6.49
CA ASP A 79 -6.42 -9.82 -7.01
C ASP A 79 -5.65 -9.12 -8.12
N SER A 80 -6.09 -9.32 -9.37
CA SER A 80 -5.49 -8.68 -10.56
C SER A 80 -5.47 -7.14 -10.54
N ARG A 81 -6.19 -6.52 -9.60
CA ARG A 81 -6.19 -5.06 -9.40
C ARG A 81 -5.02 -4.61 -8.54
N VAL A 82 -4.46 -5.47 -7.69
CA VAL A 82 -3.40 -5.13 -6.73
C VAL A 82 -2.04 -5.39 -7.37
N ASN A 83 -1.17 -4.37 -7.38
CA ASN A 83 0.19 -4.49 -7.91
C ASN A 83 1.26 -4.53 -6.81
N GLY A 84 0.95 -3.97 -5.63
CA GLY A 84 1.85 -3.96 -4.49
C GLY A 84 1.09 -4.17 -3.18
N ILE A 85 1.70 -4.93 -2.27
CA ILE A 85 1.19 -5.16 -0.92
C ILE A 85 2.29 -4.74 0.06
N LEU A 86 1.90 -3.96 1.07
CA LEU A 86 2.79 -3.59 2.17
C LEU A 86 2.13 -3.93 3.50
N VAL A 87 2.77 -4.79 4.30
CA VAL A 87 2.38 -5.03 5.69
C VAL A 87 3.15 -4.08 6.59
N GLN A 88 2.46 -3.21 7.33
CA GLN A 88 3.09 -2.22 8.19
C GLN A 88 3.61 -2.87 9.48
N LEU A 89 4.89 -2.65 9.76
CA LEU A 89 5.56 -3.07 10.99
C LEU A 89 5.55 -1.95 12.06
N PRO A 90 5.73 -2.29 13.36
CA PRO A 90 5.76 -3.65 13.89
C PRO A 90 4.36 -4.29 13.86
N LEU A 91 4.31 -5.60 13.67
CA LEU A 91 3.11 -6.36 13.98
C LEU A 91 2.99 -6.48 15.51
N PRO A 92 1.77 -6.56 16.06
CA PRO A 92 1.58 -6.89 17.47
C PRO A 92 2.35 -8.18 17.81
N GLY A 93 3.04 -8.17 18.95
CA GLY A 93 3.61 -9.40 19.51
C GLY A 93 2.50 -10.38 19.88
N LYS A 94 2.88 -11.66 20.04
CA LYS A 94 2.01 -12.61 20.74
C LYS A 94 1.81 -12.19 22.19
#